data_AF-A0A976E6H3-F1
#
_entry.id   AF-A0A976E6H3-F1
#
_cell.length_a   1.000
_cell.length_b   1.000
_cell.length_c   1.000
_cell.angle_alpha   90.00
_cell.angle_beta   90.00
_cell.angle_gamma   90.00
#
_symmetry.space_group_name_H-M   'P 1'
#
loop_
_entity.id
_entity.type
_entity.pdbx_description
1 polymer ?
#
loop_
_entity_poly.entity_id
_entity_poly.type
_entity_poly.pdbx_seq_one_letter_code
_entity_poly.pdbx_strand_id
1 'polypeptide(L)'
;MKHFVICILTLFLNGFTFAQANLAYSEEFVWHLAGRLSTKLYRDSTSKLQGTSVGEQADIRMQFEILYRNYLISCDGPLPLIAKKLRSYPYPLEQASNLATPLEYVGKMDYEIWVILEEWEPKVRATLLADLGTGAYGFSPACTHENYLNQNPKLRVKN
;
A
#
# COMPACT_ATOMS: atom_id res chain seq x y z
N MET A 1 -63.16 10.46 11.78
CA MET A 1 -62.66 9.94 10.49
C MET A 1 -61.39 10.67 10.10
N LYS A 2 -60.25 9.99 10.22
CA LYS A 2 -59.12 9.91 9.26
C LYS A 2 -57.94 9.28 10.00
N HIS A 3 -57.80 7.98 9.77
CA HIS A 3 -56.60 7.23 10.09
C HIS A 3 -55.56 7.60 9.04
N PHE A 4 -54.34 7.92 9.45
CA PHE A 4 -53.15 7.68 8.63
C PHE A 4 -52.05 7.15 9.54
N VAL A 5 -52.04 5.83 9.63
CA VAL A 5 -50.90 5.03 10.03
C VAL A 5 -49.90 5.14 8.88
N ILE A 6 -48.69 5.64 9.15
CA ILE A 6 -47.55 5.41 8.28
C ILE A 6 -46.53 4.61 9.07
N CYS A 7 -46.36 3.38 8.59
CA CYS A 7 -45.45 2.36 9.07
C CYS A 7 -44.00 2.82 9.11
N ILE A 8 -43.37 2.36 10.18
CA ILE A 8 -41.95 2.07 10.38
C ILE A 8 -41.28 1.60 9.08
N LEU A 9 -40.21 2.29 8.70
CA LEU A 9 -39.10 1.68 7.97
C LEU A 9 -37.81 2.22 8.56
N THR A 10 -37.37 1.50 9.60
CA THR A 10 -35.98 1.39 10.04
C THR A 10 -35.06 1.21 8.83
N LEU A 11 -34.37 2.29 8.44
CA LEU A 11 -33.09 2.14 7.76
C LEU A 11 -32.02 2.44 8.81
N PHE A 12 -31.54 1.33 9.38
CA PHE A 12 -30.24 1.16 9.97
C PHE A 12 -29.25 2.24 9.49
N LEU A 13 -29.11 3.30 10.27
CA LEU A 13 -27.82 3.97 10.44
C LEU A 13 -26.93 2.96 11.17
N ASN A 14 -26.59 1.87 10.47
CA ASN A 14 -25.40 1.12 10.80
C ASN A 14 -24.29 2.16 10.80
N GLY A 15 -23.69 2.34 11.98
CA GLY A 15 -22.43 3.04 12.11
C GLY A 15 -21.43 2.36 11.20
N PHE A 16 -21.38 2.76 9.93
CA PHE A 16 -20.13 2.90 9.24
C PHE A 16 -19.44 4.04 9.96
N THR A 17 -18.83 3.71 11.11
CA THR A 17 -17.57 4.36 11.46
C THR A 17 -16.71 4.14 10.24
N PHE A 18 -16.66 5.12 9.34
CA PHE A 18 -15.61 5.19 8.35
C PHE A 18 -14.35 5.09 9.19
N ALA A 19 -13.71 3.91 9.17
CA ALA A 19 -12.42 3.76 9.78
C ALA A 19 -11.58 4.89 9.21
N GLN A 20 -11.16 5.80 10.08
CA GLN A 20 -10.45 7.00 9.69
C GLN A 20 -9.36 6.60 8.71
N ALA A 21 -9.35 7.21 7.53
CA ALA A 21 -8.43 6.80 6.49
C ALA A 21 -6.99 6.97 7.03
N ASN A 22 -6.11 6.06 6.62
CA ASN A 22 -4.73 6.01 7.10
C ASN A 22 -3.80 6.10 5.90
N LEU A 23 -2.76 6.92 6.00
CA LEU A 23 -1.80 7.11 4.93
C LEU A 23 -1.14 5.78 4.50
N ALA A 24 -0.93 4.84 5.43
CA ALA A 24 -0.40 3.52 5.14
C ALA A 24 -1.19 2.76 4.07
N TYR A 25 -2.48 3.04 3.95
CA TYR A 25 -3.38 2.39 3.01
C TYR A 25 -3.69 3.26 1.77
N SER A 26 -3.07 4.43 1.61
CA SER A 26 -3.22 5.20 0.36
C SER A 26 -2.40 4.56 -0.76
N GLU A 27 -2.97 4.46 -1.95
CA GLU A 27 -2.28 3.85 -3.09
C GLU A 27 -1.01 4.63 -3.46
N GLU A 28 -1.01 5.97 -3.39
CA GLU A 28 0.22 6.74 -3.67
C GLU A 28 1.34 6.42 -2.68
N PHE A 29 1.00 6.24 -1.40
CA PHE A 29 1.97 5.91 -0.38
C PHE A 29 2.50 4.48 -0.54
N VAL A 30 1.64 3.52 -0.88
CA VAL A 30 2.07 2.15 -1.20
C VAL A 30 3.04 2.15 -2.38
N TRP A 31 2.74 2.85 -3.47
CA TRP A 31 3.67 2.98 -4.61
C TRP A 31 4.98 3.67 -4.21
N HIS A 32 4.94 4.69 -3.36
CA HIS A 32 6.15 5.32 -2.83
C HIS A 32 7.04 4.31 -2.09
N LEU A 33 6.46 3.47 -1.21
CA LEU A 33 7.23 2.42 -0.52
C LEU A 33 7.79 1.39 -1.50
N ALA A 34 6.98 0.96 -2.47
CA ALA A 34 7.39 0.01 -3.49
C ALA A 34 8.58 0.52 -4.31
N GLY A 35 8.56 1.78 -4.73
CA GLY A 35 9.65 2.42 -5.48
C GLY A 35 10.95 2.53 -4.68
N ARG A 36 10.86 2.72 -3.36
CA ARG A 36 12.05 2.72 -2.48
C ARG A 36 12.64 1.32 -2.32
N LEU A 37 11.79 0.31 -2.11
CA LEU A 37 12.20 -1.08 -2.01
C LEU A 37 12.81 -1.57 -3.33
N SER A 38 12.20 -1.25 -4.48
CA SER A 38 12.73 -1.59 -5.80
C SER A 38 14.10 -0.95 -6.03
N THR A 39 14.27 0.32 -5.64
CA THR A 39 15.55 1.03 -5.73
C THR A 39 16.63 0.38 -4.85
N LYS A 40 16.28 -0.01 -3.62
CA LYS A 40 17.18 -0.74 -2.72
C LYS A 40 17.60 -2.08 -3.32
N LEU A 41 16.64 -2.90 -3.75
CA LEU A 41 16.91 -4.23 -4.33
C LEU A 41 17.75 -4.12 -5.60
N TYR A 42 17.44 -3.15 -6.46
CA TYR A 42 18.23 -2.84 -7.65
C TYR A 42 19.68 -2.53 -7.29
N ARG A 43 19.90 -1.61 -6.32
CA ARG A 43 21.23 -1.26 -5.82
C ARG A 43 21.98 -2.49 -5.27
N ASP A 44 21.31 -3.30 -4.47
CA ASP A 44 21.87 -4.51 -3.87
C ASP A 44 22.18 -5.59 -4.93
N SER A 45 21.52 -5.53 -6.09
CA SER A 45 21.68 -6.47 -7.22
C SER A 45 22.56 -5.94 -8.35
N THR A 46 23.15 -4.74 -8.22
CA THR A 46 23.92 -4.06 -9.28
C THR A 46 25.06 -4.87 -9.88
N SER A 47 25.73 -5.71 -9.09
CA SER A 47 26.78 -6.61 -9.58
C SER A 47 26.25 -7.66 -10.57
N LYS A 48 24.99 -8.09 -10.42
CA LYS A 48 24.32 -9.04 -11.33
C LYS A 48 23.73 -8.39 -12.57
N LEU A 49 23.59 -7.07 -12.57
CA LEU A 49 23.03 -6.28 -13.68
C LEU A 49 24.10 -5.62 -14.55
N GLN A 50 25.38 -5.88 -14.29
CA GLN A 50 26.48 -5.44 -15.15
C GLN A 50 26.29 -6.01 -16.57
N GLY A 51 26.18 -5.13 -17.56
CA GLY A 51 25.96 -5.49 -18.97
C GLY A 51 24.52 -5.34 -19.48
N THR A 52 23.57 -4.96 -18.63
CA THR A 52 22.21 -4.58 -19.06
C THR A 52 22.18 -3.13 -19.56
N SER A 53 21.37 -2.85 -20.59
CA SER A 53 21.13 -1.50 -21.10
C SER A 53 20.31 -0.67 -20.11
N VAL A 54 20.34 0.66 -20.25
CA VAL A 54 19.55 1.58 -19.42
C VAL A 54 18.05 1.28 -19.51
N GLY A 55 17.56 0.89 -20.69
CA GLY A 55 16.16 0.49 -20.89
C GLY A 55 15.81 -0.76 -20.10
N GLU A 56 16.62 -1.82 -20.20
CA GLU A 56 16.42 -3.07 -19.46
C GLU A 56 16.50 -2.85 -17.94
N GLN A 57 17.38 -1.97 -17.47
CA GLN A 57 17.47 -1.60 -16.06
C GLN A 57 16.19 -0.90 -15.57
N ALA A 58 15.63 0.00 -16.38
CA ALA A 58 14.37 0.67 -16.06
C ALA A 58 13.20 -0.32 -16.02
N ASP A 59 13.14 -1.24 -16.97
CA ASP A 59 12.10 -2.28 -17.03
C ASP A 59 12.16 -3.22 -15.81
N ILE A 60 13.36 -3.68 -15.45
CA ILE A 60 13.58 -4.52 -14.26
C ILE A 60 13.15 -3.77 -12.99
N ARG A 61 13.49 -2.48 -12.87
CA ARG A 61 13.10 -1.67 -11.72
C ARG A 61 11.59 -1.50 -11.63
N MET A 62 10.92 -1.24 -12.75
CA MET A 62 9.45 -1.14 -12.81
C MET A 62 8.79 -2.47 -12.41
N GLN A 63 9.32 -3.60 -12.88
CA GLN A 63 8.82 -4.93 -12.51
C GLN A 63 8.96 -5.18 -11.01
N PHE A 64 10.11 -4.84 -10.41
CA PHE A 64 10.28 -4.91 -8.96
C PHE A 64 9.30 -4.02 -8.21
N GLU A 65 9.04 -2.83 -8.70
CA GLU A 65 8.10 -1.89 -8.08
C GLU A 65 6.67 -2.45 -8.09
N ILE A 66 6.21 -3.01 -9.20
CA ILE A 66 4.89 -3.65 -9.29
C ILE A 66 4.81 -4.85 -8.31
N LEU A 67 5.83 -5.71 -8.29
CA LEU A 67 5.87 -6.86 -7.39
C LEU A 67 5.85 -6.41 -5.93
N TYR A 68 6.73 -5.49 -5.52
CA TYR A 68 6.73 -4.98 -4.14
C TYR A 68 5.39 -4.36 -3.77
N ARG A 69 4.76 -3.60 -4.67
CA ARG A 69 3.43 -3.04 -4.43
C ARG A 69 2.40 -4.15 -4.12
N ASN A 70 2.40 -5.24 -4.88
CA ASN A 70 1.50 -6.36 -4.66
C ASN A 70 1.77 -7.11 -3.34
N TYR A 71 3.03 -7.31 -2.99
CA TYR A 71 3.41 -7.90 -1.70
C TYR A 71 3.08 -6.97 -0.53
N LEU A 72 3.24 -5.66 -0.67
CA LEU A 72 2.90 -4.68 0.36
C LEU A 72 1.42 -4.73 0.70
N ILE A 73 0.53 -4.73 -0.29
CA ILE A 73 -0.93 -4.73 -0.06
C ILE A 73 -1.50 -6.10 0.32
N SER A 74 -0.68 -7.15 0.27
CA SER A 74 -1.13 -8.50 0.60
C SER A 74 -1.55 -8.61 2.07
N CYS A 75 -2.34 -9.62 2.41
CA CYS A 75 -2.81 -9.83 3.79
C CYS A 75 -1.67 -10.04 4.80
N ASP A 76 -0.55 -10.62 4.35
CA ASP A 76 0.68 -10.80 5.15
C ASP A 76 1.68 -9.64 4.97
N GLY A 77 1.27 -8.58 4.29
CA GLY A 77 2.05 -7.37 4.06
C GLY A 77 2.26 -6.54 5.34
N PRO A 78 3.19 -5.57 5.32
CA PRO A 78 3.58 -4.82 6.51
C PRO A 78 2.65 -3.64 6.80
N LEU A 79 1.68 -3.33 5.93
CA LEU A 79 0.82 -2.15 6.05
C LEU A 79 0.11 -2.03 7.41
N PRO A 80 -0.35 -3.10 8.08
CA PRO A 80 -0.96 -2.97 9.40
C PRO A 80 0.01 -2.47 10.47
N LEU A 81 1.28 -2.84 10.40
CA LEU A 81 2.32 -2.35 11.31
C LEU A 81 2.67 -0.89 11.01
N ILE A 82 2.78 -0.54 9.73
CA ILE A 82 3.02 0.83 9.28
C ILE A 82 1.84 1.74 9.67
N ALA A 83 0.61 1.29 9.48
CA ALA A 83 -0.60 2.00 9.87
C ALA A 83 -0.66 2.28 11.37
N LYS A 84 -0.17 1.35 12.22
CA LYS A 84 -0.05 1.58 13.66
C LYS A 84 0.95 2.69 13.99
N LYS A 85 2.08 2.76 13.29
CA LYS A 85 3.06 3.86 13.46
C LYS A 85 2.51 5.20 12.97
N LEU A 86 1.71 5.17 11.91
CA LEU A 86 1.05 6.35 11.35
C LEU A 86 -0.27 6.72 12.03
N ARG A 87 -0.69 6.00 13.09
CA ARG A 87 -2.00 6.21 13.74
C ARG A 87 -2.19 7.64 14.28
N SER A 88 -1.10 8.33 14.60
CA SER A 88 -1.11 9.73 15.04
C SER A 88 -1.33 10.74 13.89
N TYR A 89 -1.42 10.28 12.64
CA TYR A 89 -1.50 11.09 11.42
C TYR A 89 -2.65 10.62 10.52
N PRO A 90 -3.88 11.13 10.75
CA PRO A 90 -5.04 10.70 9.99
C PRO A 90 -5.02 11.20 8.54
N TYR A 91 -5.62 10.43 7.63
CA TYR A 91 -5.91 10.82 6.25
C TYR A 91 -7.42 11.16 6.10
N PRO A 92 -7.80 12.18 5.31
CA PRO A 92 -6.92 13.22 4.77
C PRO A 92 -6.24 13.91 5.95
N LEU A 93 -5.02 14.43 5.76
CA LEU A 93 -4.41 15.33 6.74
C LEU A 93 -5.23 16.63 6.71
N GLU A 94 -6.46 16.56 7.20
CA GLU A 94 -7.47 17.59 7.14
C GLU A 94 -6.91 18.80 7.87
N GLN A 95 -6.73 19.90 7.13
CA GLN A 95 -6.16 21.19 7.54
C GLN A 95 -4.66 21.41 7.26
N ALA A 96 -4.10 20.85 6.19
CA ALA A 96 -2.93 21.46 5.53
C ALA A 96 -3.30 22.78 4.83
N SER A 97 -3.93 23.72 5.54
CA SER A 97 -4.14 25.08 5.05
C SER A 97 -2.86 25.92 5.12
N ASN A 98 -1.79 25.42 5.76
CA ASN A 98 -0.46 26.09 5.77
C ASN A 98 0.77 25.19 6.10
N LEU A 99 0.66 23.87 6.30
CA LEU A 99 1.76 23.08 6.88
C LEU A 99 1.86 21.66 6.30
N ALA A 100 2.93 21.43 5.54
CA ALA A 100 3.52 20.15 5.15
C ALA A 100 2.68 19.16 4.32
N THR A 101 3.23 18.71 3.18
CA THR A 101 2.65 17.64 2.36
C THR A 101 2.62 16.30 3.14
N PRO A 102 1.72 15.34 2.79
CA PRO A 102 1.74 14.00 3.38
C PRO A 102 3.12 13.32 3.35
N LEU A 103 3.94 13.61 2.33
CA LEU A 103 5.30 13.11 2.18
C LEU A 103 6.30 13.74 3.16
N GLU A 104 6.10 15.00 3.57
CA GLU A 104 6.94 15.64 4.59
C GLU A 104 6.71 15.03 5.99
N TYR A 105 5.49 14.59 6.28
CA TYR A 105 5.20 13.84 7.51
C TYR A 105 5.80 12.44 7.48
N VAL A 106 5.75 11.76 6.33
CA VAL A 106 6.47 10.50 6.11
C VAL A 106 7.96 10.68 6.35
N GLY A 107 8.55 11.79 5.88
CA GLY A 107 9.97 12.10 6.10
C GLY A 107 10.38 12.11 7.58
N LYS A 108 9.47 12.46 8.50
CA LYS A 108 9.73 12.43 9.96
C LYS A 108 9.67 11.03 10.56
N MET A 109 8.88 10.14 9.97
CA MET A 109 8.68 8.75 10.41
C MET A 109 9.45 7.77 9.52
N ASP A 110 10.31 8.28 8.63
CA ASP A 110 10.93 7.51 7.56
C ASP A 110 11.76 6.37 8.12
N TYR A 111 12.49 6.63 9.20
CA TYR A 111 13.30 5.65 9.89
C TYR A 111 12.43 4.52 10.47
N GLU A 112 11.36 4.82 11.21
CA GLU A 112 10.52 3.79 11.82
C GLU A 112 9.78 2.96 10.77
N ILE A 113 9.35 3.59 9.68
CA ILE A 113 8.74 2.89 8.54
C ILE A 113 9.78 1.98 7.89
N TRP A 114 11.00 2.47 7.71
CA TRP A 114 12.07 1.72 7.08
C TRP A 114 12.52 0.52 7.91
N VAL A 115 12.57 0.63 9.25
CA VAL A 115 12.86 -0.51 10.14
C VAL A 115 11.84 -1.64 9.94
N ILE A 116 10.55 -1.31 9.85
CA ILE A 116 9.49 -2.32 9.58
C ILE A 116 9.74 -3.01 8.23
N LEU A 117 10.10 -2.22 7.21
CA LEU A 117 10.35 -2.73 5.87
C LEU A 117 11.63 -3.59 5.81
N GLU A 118 12.69 -3.23 6.52
CA GLU A 118 13.94 -4.01 6.59
C GLU A 118 13.75 -5.37 7.28
N GLU A 119 12.85 -5.46 8.26
CA GLU A 119 12.49 -6.72 8.89
C GLU A 119 11.55 -7.60 8.03
N TRP A 120 10.69 -6.96 7.24
CA TRP A 120 9.70 -7.63 6.40
C TRP A 120 10.29 -8.12 5.07
N GLU A 121 11.06 -7.28 4.39
CA GLU A 121 11.52 -7.49 3.02
C GLU A 121 12.30 -8.80 2.81
N PRO A 122 13.22 -9.22 3.71
CA PRO A 122 13.93 -10.48 3.55
C PRO A 122 13.02 -11.71 3.52
N LYS A 123 11.82 -11.63 4.12
CA LYS A 123 10.85 -12.73 4.18
C LYS A 123 10.17 -12.97 2.83
N VAL A 124 10.06 -11.93 2.00
CA VAL A 124 9.38 -11.98 0.69
C VAL A 124 10.36 -11.93 -0.48
N ARG A 125 11.61 -11.51 -0.26
CA ARG A 125 12.62 -11.30 -1.31
C ARG A 125 12.83 -12.52 -2.20
N ALA A 126 12.94 -13.71 -1.61
CA ALA A 126 13.20 -14.94 -2.37
C ALA A 126 12.04 -15.25 -3.34
N THR A 127 10.80 -15.15 -2.86
CA THR A 127 9.59 -15.37 -3.67
C THR A 127 9.46 -14.31 -4.75
N LEU A 128 9.70 -13.05 -4.43
CA LEU A 128 9.65 -11.94 -5.39
C LEU A 128 10.66 -12.13 -6.54
N LEU A 129 11.89 -12.57 -6.24
CA LEU A 129 12.90 -12.87 -7.26
C LEU A 129 12.50 -14.07 -8.13
N ALA A 130 11.82 -15.07 -7.56
CA ALA A 130 11.28 -16.19 -8.31
C ALA A 130 10.12 -15.76 -9.22
N ASP A 131 9.19 -14.95 -8.73
CA ASP A 131 8.09 -14.37 -9.51
C ASP A 131 8.64 -13.54 -10.67
N LEU A 132 9.72 -12.79 -10.44
CA LEU A 132 10.42 -12.06 -11.49
C LEU A 132 10.93 -13.02 -12.58
N GLY A 133 11.64 -14.09 -12.19
CA GLY A 133 12.19 -15.07 -13.13
C GLY A 133 11.15 -15.82 -13.97
N THR A 134 9.90 -15.88 -13.52
CA THR A 134 8.79 -16.52 -14.27
C THR A 134 8.01 -15.56 -15.17
N GLY A 135 8.26 -14.26 -15.09
CA GLY A 135 7.50 -13.26 -15.83
C GLY A 135 6.15 -12.87 -15.22
N ALA A 136 5.86 -13.30 -13.98
CA ALA A 136 4.56 -13.13 -13.33
C ALA A 136 4.36 -11.75 -12.66
N TYR A 137 4.79 -10.67 -13.31
CA TYR A 137 4.81 -9.33 -12.70
C TYR A 137 3.42 -8.72 -12.48
N GLY A 138 2.44 -9.07 -13.31
CA GLY A 138 1.07 -8.57 -13.26
C GLY A 138 0.14 -9.31 -12.27
N PHE A 139 0.68 -10.21 -11.45
CA PHE A 139 -0.11 -11.01 -10.52
C PHE A 139 -0.74 -10.15 -9.41
N SER A 140 -2.07 -10.27 -9.24
CA SER A 140 -2.76 -9.74 -8.07
C SER A 140 -2.58 -10.71 -6.91
N PRO A 141 -2.22 -10.26 -5.69
CA PRO A 141 -2.01 -11.15 -4.57
C PRO A 141 -3.29 -11.95 -4.27
N ALA A 142 -3.13 -13.23 -3.90
CA ALA A 142 -4.25 -14.12 -3.58
C ALA A 142 -5.16 -13.55 -2.48
N CYS A 143 -4.61 -12.72 -1.60
CA CYS A 143 -5.32 -12.00 -0.56
C CYS A 143 -4.81 -10.56 -0.51
N THR A 144 -5.71 -9.59 -0.58
CA THR A 144 -5.40 -8.16 -0.38
C THR A 144 -5.99 -7.70 0.95
N HIS A 145 -5.23 -6.94 1.73
CA HIS A 145 -5.63 -6.49 3.05
C HIS A 145 -6.92 -5.64 3.01
N GLU A 146 -7.90 -5.96 3.87
CA GLU A 146 -9.24 -5.33 3.80
C GLU A 146 -9.21 -3.82 4.03
N ASN A 147 -8.42 -3.31 4.98
CA ASN A 147 -8.31 -1.86 5.21
C ASN A 147 -7.80 -1.12 3.97
N TYR A 148 -6.91 -1.76 3.19
CA TYR A 148 -6.44 -1.21 1.93
C TYR A 148 -7.56 -1.17 0.89
N LEU A 149 -8.34 -2.25 0.75
CA LEU A 149 -9.50 -2.29 -0.16
C LEU A 149 -10.63 -1.34 0.26
N ASN A 150 -10.83 -1.13 1.56
CA ASN A 150 -11.84 -0.20 2.07
C ASN A 150 -11.50 1.24 1.72
N GLN A 151 -10.22 1.61 1.76
CA GLN A 151 -9.76 2.94 1.38
C GLN A 151 -9.61 3.11 -0.13
N ASN A 152 -9.40 2.02 -0.88
CA ASN A 152 -9.26 2.02 -2.35
C ASN A 152 -10.35 1.18 -3.04
N PRO A 153 -11.64 1.56 -2.93
CA PRO A 153 -12.75 0.73 -3.36
C PRO A 153 -12.78 0.45 -4.86
N LYS A 154 -12.15 1.30 -5.69
CA LYS A 154 -12.02 1.10 -7.14
C LYS A 154 -11.16 -0.13 -7.50
N LEU A 155 -10.32 -0.58 -6.56
CA LEU A 155 -9.42 -1.72 -6.73
C LEU A 155 -10.02 -3.03 -6.22
N ARG A 156 -11.23 -3.01 -5.63
CA ARG A 156 -12.00 -4.23 -5.39
C ARG A 156 -12.41 -4.79 -6.75
N VAL A 157 -11.64 -5.75 -7.25
CA VAL A 157 -12.04 -6.53 -8.42
C VAL A 157 -13.37 -7.19 -8.07
N LYS A 158 -14.41 -6.91 -8.88
CA LYS A 158 -15.66 -7.66 -8.81
C LYS A 158 -15.34 -9.05 -9.35
N ASN A 159 -15.12 -10.00 -8.45
CA ASN A 159 -15.14 -11.42 -8.80
C ASN A 159 -16.53 -11.78 -9.35
#